data_AF-A0AAV4I5N4-F1
#
_entry.id   AF-A0AAV4I5N4-F1
#
_cell.length_a   1.000
_cell.length_b   1.000
_cell.length_c   1.000
_cell.angle_alpha   90.00
_cell.angle_beta   90.00
_cell.angle_gamma   90.00
#
_symmetry.space_group_name_H-M   'P 1'
#
loop_
_entity.id
_entity.type
_entity.pdbx_description
1 polymer ?
#
loop_
_entity_poly.entity_id
_entity_poly.type
_entity_poly.pdbx_seq_one_letter_code
_entity_poly.pdbx_strand_id
1 'polypeptide(L)'
;MYVYFPLQNVKNKTPCLESLLEIQGKIDAALASKKRAALLFEKLPDLKKYIDHAYTDSLTLSDDARAETVLTEADFLKEQATLLQKLKENEQNIQSEHISAVPKHTEKLQTLSQIQLDQQDTVAHLNEESRKILNSYNNIVSLLSKQFVMWDETLTKLEMQASRK
;
A
#
# COMPACT_ATOMS: atom_id res chain seq x y z
N MET A 1 -21.47 29.70 -13.60
CA MET A 1 -22.91 29.89 -13.83
C MET A 1 -23.61 29.65 -12.50
N TYR A 2 -23.74 30.69 -11.68
CA TYR A 2 -24.40 30.62 -10.38
C TYR A 2 -25.91 30.77 -10.60
N VAL A 3 -26.66 29.69 -10.43
CA VAL A 3 -28.12 29.72 -10.55
C VAL A 3 -28.68 30.26 -9.23
N TYR A 4 -29.05 31.54 -9.27
CA TYR A 4 -29.86 32.23 -8.28
C TYR A 4 -31.19 31.48 -8.08
N PHE A 5 -31.44 30.97 -6.87
CA PHE A 5 -32.78 30.55 -6.45
C PHE A 5 -33.48 31.76 -5.80
N PRO A 6 -34.65 32.20 -6.28
CA PRO A 6 -35.35 33.34 -5.70
C PRO A 6 -35.95 32.97 -4.35
N LEU A 7 -35.68 33.83 -3.36
CA LEU A 7 -36.35 33.87 -2.06
C LEU A 7 -37.83 34.22 -2.23
N GLN A 8 -38.69 33.21 -2.40
CA GLN A 8 -40.14 33.35 -2.23
C GLN A 8 -40.74 32.09 -1.62
N ASN A 9 -40.79 32.00 -0.29
CA ASN A 9 -42.02 31.59 0.43
C ASN A 9 -41.86 31.82 1.94
N VAL A 10 -42.13 33.04 2.38
CA VAL A 10 -42.57 33.30 3.76
C VAL A 10 -44.07 33.04 3.75
N LYS A 11 -44.54 32.24 4.72
CA LYS A 11 -45.95 31.89 5.08
C LYS A 11 -46.41 30.50 4.65
N ASN A 12 -45.97 29.44 5.35
CA ASN A 12 -46.75 28.20 5.59
C ASN A 12 -46.02 27.23 6.55
N LYS A 13 -45.52 27.73 7.69
CA LYS A 13 -44.81 26.91 8.71
C LYS A 13 -45.60 26.67 10.00
N THR A 14 -46.86 27.11 10.06
CA THR A 14 -47.70 27.04 11.27
C THR A 14 -48.78 25.95 11.30
N PRO A 15 -49.37 25.43 10.20
CA PRO A 15 -50.55 24.56 10.35
C PRO A 15 -50.20 23.18 10.94
N CYS A 16 -49.01 22.63 10.68
CA CYS A 16 -48.59 21.36 11.30
C CYS A 16 -48.27 21.52 12.79
N LEU A 17 -47.75 22.68 13.21
CA LEU A 17 -47.36 22.91 14.60
C LEU A 17 -48.59 23.19 15.46
N GLU A 18 -49.56 23.92 14.91
CA GLU A 18 -50.83 24.24 15.54
C GLU A 18 -51.75 23.02 15.63
N SER A 19 -51.82 22.19 14.58
CA SER A 19 -52.54 20.91 14.62
C SER A 19 -51.89 19.89 15.56
N LEU A 20 -50.55 19.86 15.65
CA LEU A 20 -49.85 19.04 16.65
C LEU A 20 -50.18 19.49 18.07
N LEU A 21 -50.23 20.80 18.32
CA LEU A 21 -50.57 21.37 19.62
C LEU A 21 -52.04 21.09 19.99
N GLU A 22 -52.94 21.14 19.00
CA GLU A 22 -54.35 20.79 19.17
C GLU A 22 -54.55 19.30 19.47
N ILE A 23 -53.80 18.43 18.80
CA ILE A 23 -53.77 16.99 19.08
C ILE A 23 -53.22 16.73 20.48
N GLN A 24 -52.14 17.42 20.87
CA GLN A 24 -51.59 17.33 22.21
C GLN A 24 -52.59 17.78 23.28
N GLY A 25 -53.27 18.92 23.07
CA GLY A 25 -54.32 19.40 23.97
C GLY A 25 -55.52 18.45 24.07
N LYS A 26 -55.90 17.78 22.97
CA LYS A 26 -56.95 16.74 22.97
C LYS A 26 -56.51 15.47 23.70
N ILE A 27 -55.24 15.08 23.56
CA ILE A 27 -54.66 13.95 24.31
C ILE A 27 -54.67 14.28 25.79
N ASP A 28 -54.20 15.46 26.21
CA ASP A 28 -54.15 15.88 27.61
C ASP A 28 -55.55 15.97 28.24
N ALA A 29 -56.53 16.50 27.51
CA ALA A 29 -57.93 16.53 27.96
C ALA A 29 -58.53 15.11 28.10
N ALA A 30 -58.24 14.21 27.16
CA ALA A 30 -58.66 12.82 27.25
C ALA A 30 -57.95 12.07 28.39
N LEU A 31 -56.68 12.38 28.64
CA LEU A 31 -55.84 11.80 29.68
C LEU A 31 -56.30 12.21 31.09
N ALA A 32 -56.68 13.48 31.25
CA ALA A 32 -57.25 14.01 32.49
C ALA A 32 -58.57 13.32 32.89
N SER A 33 -59.39 12.91 31.92
CA SER A 33 -60.67 12.24 32.16
C SER A 33 -60.52 10.75 32.55
N LYS A 34 -59.39 10.11 32.23
CA LYS A 34 -59.15 8.68 32.47
C LYS A 34 -57.81 8.47 33.20
N LYS A 35 -57.85 8.47 34.53
CA LYS A 35 -56.68 8.20 35.41
C LYS A 35 -55.88 6.94 35.03
N ARG A 36 -56.54 5.87 34.55
CA ARG A 36 -55.86 4.67 34.03
C ARG A 36 -55.10 4.92 32.73
N ALA A 37 -55.62 5.76 31.83
CA ALA A 37 -54.93 6.11 30.58
C ALA A 37 -53.73 7.01 30.85
N ALA A 38 -53.81 7.91 31.83
CA ALA A 38 -52.68 8.72 32.30
C ALA A 38 -51.53 7.86 32.85
N LEU A 39 -51.86 6.90 33.72
CA LEU A 39 -50.89 5.92 34.23
C LEU A 39 -50.31 5.05 33.10
N LEU A 40 -51.11 4.66 32.11
CA LEU A 40 -50.62 3.90 30.96
C LEU A 40 -49.71 4.73 30.05
N PHE A 41 -49.96 6.03 29.88
CA PHE A 41 -49.07 6.93 29.12
C PHE A 41 -47.75 7.18 29.85
N GLU A 42 -47.77 7.33 31.18
CA GLU A 42 -46.55 7.40 31.99
C GLU A 42 -45.77 6.08 31.98
N LYS A 43 -46.46 4.94 31.95
CA LYS A 43 -45.85 3.62 31.87
C LYS A 43 -45.56 3.16 30.44
N LEU A 44 -45.96 3.89 29.42
CA LEU A 44 -45.68 3.61 28.02
C LEU A 44 -44.17 3.63 27.71
N PRO A 45 -43.35 4.61 28.17
CA PRO A 45 -41.90 4.56 27.99
C PRO A 45 -41.26 3.37 28.72
N ASP A 46 -41.73 3.02 29.92
CA ASP A 46 -41.27 1.84 30.66
C ASP A 46 -41.63 0.56 29.89
N LEU A 47 -42.86 0.45 29.39
CA LEU A 47 -43.34 -0.71 28.63
C LEU A 47 -42.61 -0.83 27.28
N LYS A 48 -42.31 0.29 26.63
CA LYS A 48 -41.48 0.35 25.41
C LYS A 48 -40.08 -0.19 25.69
N LYS A 49 -39.51 0.10 26.86
CA LYS A 49 -38.22 -0.45 27.31
C LYS A 49 -38.31 -1.96 27.60
N TYR A 50 -39.41 -2.46 28.14
CA TYR A 50 -39.61 -3.89 28.38
C TYR A 50 -39.91 -4.71 27.11
N ILE A 51 -40.40 -4.06 26.05
CA ILE A 51 -40.66 -4.68 24.73
C ILE A 51 -39.43 -4.61 23.81
N ASP A 52 -38.44 -3.76 24.14
CA ASP A 52 -37.17 -3.71 23.44
C ASP A 52 -36.40 -5.02 23.68
N HIS A 53 -36.31 -5.85 22.64
CA HIS A 53 -35.74 -7.20 22.72
C HIS A 53 -34.30 -7.18 23.25
N ALA A 54 -33.54 -6.11 22.98
CA ALA A 54 -32.18 -5.94 23.48
C ALA A 54 -32.11 -5.81 25.02
N TYR A 55 -33.15 -5.24 25.65
CA TYR A 55 -33.22 -5.13 27.11
C TYR A 55 -33.71 -6.43 27.74
N THR A 56 -34.68 -7.10 27.12
CA THR A 56 -35.19 -8.40 27.57
C THR A 56 -34.11 -9.47 27.47
N ASP A 57 -33.33 -9.51 26.38
CA ASP A 57 -32.20 -10.44 26.20
C ASP A 57 -31.08 -10.21 27.23
N SER A 58 -30.82 -8.95 27.59
CA SER A 58 -29.87 -8.62 28.66
C SER A 58 -30.33 -9.06 30.06
N LEU A 59 -31.64 -9.22 30.25
CA LEU A 59 -32.26 -9.63 31.53
C LEU A 59 -32.49 -11.15 31.60
N THR A 60 -32.69 -11.82 30.46
CA THR A 60 -32.92 -13.27 30.36
C THR A 60 -31.63 -14.08 30.22
N LEU A 61 -30.51 -13.44 29.87
CA LEU A 61 -29.20 -14.08 29.91
C LEU A 61 -28.75 -14.24 31.37
N SER A 62 -29.17 -15.34 31.97
CA SER A 62 -28.74 -15.77 33.31
C SER A 62 -27.22 -15.68 33.45
N ASP A 63 -26.72 -15.27 34.62
CA ASP A 63 -25.29 -15.17 34.92
C ASP A 63 -24.54 -16.46 34.57
N ASP A 64 -25.20 -17.59 34.73
CA ASP A 64 -24.71 -18.93 34.39
C ASP A 64 -24.53 -19.12 32.87
N ALA A 65 -25.50 -18.68 32.06
CA ALA A 65 -25.42 -18.71 30.59
C ALA A 65 -24.35 -17.74 30.06
N ARG A 66 -24.12 -16.61 30.74
CA ARG A 66 -23.00 -15.71 30.44
C ARG A 66 -21.65 -16.36 30.74
N ALA A 67 -21.53 -17.03 31.88
CA ALA A 67 -20.32 -17.76 32.25
C ALA A 67 -20.02 -18.90 31.27
N GLU A 68 -21.05 -19.67 30.88
CA GLU A 68 -20.91 -20.76 29.91
C GLU A 68 -20.55 -20.27 28.50
N THR A 69 -21.14 -19.15 28.07
CA THR A 69 -20.77 -18.49 26.79
C THR A 69 -19.32 -18.03 26.82
N VAL A 70 -18.88 -17.36 27.89
CA VAL A 70 -17.49 -16.90 28.03
C VAL A 70 -16.51 -18.07 28.10
N LEU A 71 -16.86 -19.16 28.78
CA LEU A 71 -16.03 -20.37 28.84
C LEU A 71 -15.94 -21.06 27.49
N THR A 72 -17.04 -21.11 26.74
CA THR A 72 -17.09 -21.71 25.40
C THR A 72 -16.28 -20.88 24.40
N GLU A 73 -16.29 -19.55 24.53
CA GLU A 73 -15.57 -18.63 23.65
C GLU A 73 -14.14 -18.30 24.15
N ALA A 74 -13.72 -18.80 25.31
CA ALA A 74 -12.43 -18.46 25.92
C ALA A 74 -11.24 -18.80 25.01
N ASP A 75 -11.29 -19.95 24.34
CA ASP A 75 -10.23 -20.37 23.42
C ASP A 75 -10.18 -19.48 22.17
N PHE A 76 -11.34 -19.10 21.62
CA PHE A 76 -11.42 -18.16 20.50
C PHE A 76 -10.87 -16.78 20.88
N LEU A 77 -11.24 -16.26 22.06
CA LEU A 77 -10.71 -14.99 22.58
C LEU A 77 -9.20 -15.04 22.79
N LYS A 78 -8.67 -16.17 23.27
CA LYS A 78 -7.23 -16.38 23.45
C LYS A 78 -6.49 -16.43 22.11
N GLU A 79 -7.04 -17.11 21.12
CA GLU A 79 -6.48 -17.10 19.76
C GLU A 79 -6.48 -15.69 19.17
N GLN A 80 -7.58 -14.95 19.28
CA GLN A 80 -7.66 -13.57 18.82
C GLN A 80 -6.66 -12.65 19.53
N ALA A 81 -6.48 -12.80 20.85
CA ALA A 81 -5.49 -12.05 21.60
C ALA A 81 -4.05 -12.35 21.12
N THR A 82 -3.74 -13.63 20.84
CA THR A 82 -2.41 -14.00 20.31
C THR A 82 -2.18 -13.48 18.90
N LEU A 83 -3.20 -13.48 18.04
CA LEU A 83 -3.15 -12.91 16.70
C LEU A 83 -2.96 -11.39 16.74
N LEU A 84 -3.67 -10.70 17.64
CA LEU A 84 -3.56 -9.26 17.82
C LEU A 84 -2.18 -8.89 18.38
N GLN A 85 -1.64 -9.69 19.29
CA GLN A 85 -0.27 -9.50 19.77
C GLN A 85 0.77 -9.68 18.66
N LYS A 86 0.64 -10.74 17.84
CA LYS A 86 1.50 -10.93 16.66
C LYS A 86 1.36 -9.79 15.65
N LEU A 87 0.14 -9.28 15.45
CA LEU A 87 -0.12 -8.13 14.59
C LEU A 87 0.61 -6.89 15.12
N LYS A 88 0.53 -6.63 16.43
CA LYS A 88 1.20 -5.49 17.07
C LYS A 88 2.72 -5.60 17.02
N GLU A 89 3.27 -6.79 17.20
CA GLU A 89 4.70 -7.07 17.02
C GLU A 89 5.12 -6.85 15.55
N ASN A 90 4.29 -7.26 14.60
CA ASN A 90 4.58 -7.10 13.18
C ASN A 90 4.35 -5.67 12.66
N GLU A 91 3.49 -4.88 13.31
CA GLU A 91 3.28 -3.46 13.01
C GLU A 91 4.59 -2.67 13.16
N GLN A 92 5.41 -3.01 14.15
CA GLN A 92 6.75 -2.42 14.34
C GLN A 92 7.68 -2.72 13.16
N ASN A 93 7.54 -3.89 12.52
CA ASN A 93 8.34 -4.27 11.35
C ASN A 93 7.86 -3.55 10.08
N ILE A 94 6.55 -3.35 9.94
CA ILE A 94 5.93 -2.67 8.80
C ILE A 94 6.24 -1.16 8.82
N GLN A 95 6.28 -0.55 10.01
CA GLN A 95 6.65 0.85 10.19
C GLN A 95 8.16 1.08 10.23
N SER A 96 8.98 0.06 9.91
CA SER A 96 10.43 0.22 9.91
C SER A 96 10.87 1.31 8.92
N GLU A 97 11.76 2.19 9.38
CA GLU A 97 12.32 3.28 8.57
C GLU A 97 12.94 2.78 7.26
N HIS A 98 13.36 1.51 7.22
CA HIS A 98 13.91 0.85 6.04
C HIS A 98 12.90 0.79 4.89
N ILE A 99 11.61 0.50 5.15
CA ILE A 99 10.56 0.47 4.12
C ILE A 99 10.26 1.90 3.64
N SER A 100 10.24 2.87 4.57
CA SER A 100 10.05 4.29 4.21
C SER A 100 11.23 4.87 3.42
N ALA A 101 12.44 4.33 3.59
CA ALA A 101 13.64 4.76 2.88
C ALA A 101 13.77 4.14 1.48
N VAL A 102 12.97 3.12 1.13
CA VAL A 102 13.03 2.44 -0.17
C VAL A 102 12.94 3.41 -1.35
N PRO A 103 11.98 4.36 -1.43
CA PRO A 103 11.89 5.27 -2.58
C PRO A 103 13.15 6.13 -2.77
N LYS A 104 13.78 6.56 -1.67
CA LYS A 104 15.02 7.35 -1.67
C LYS A 104 16.21 6.54 -2.19
N HIS A 105 16.24 5.24 -1.91
CA HIS A 105 17.27 4.33 -2.42
C HIS A 105 17.00 3.91 -3.87
N THR A 106 15.73 3.78 -4.28
CA THR A 106 15.32 3.45 -5.65
C THR A 106 15.79 4.50 -6.66
N GLU A 107 15.64 5.80 -6.37
CA GLU A 107 16.08 6.87 -7.27
C GLU A 107 17.61 6.86 -7.49
N LYS A 108 18.36 6.67 -6.40
CA LYS A 108 19.82 6.53 -6.46
C LYS A 108 20.25 5.28 -7.21
N LEU A 109 19.54 4.16 -7.01
CA LEU A 109 19.80 2.91 -7.70
C LEU A 109 19.50 3.03 -9.20
N GLN A 110 18.43 3.72 -9.58
CA GLN A 110 18.09 3.98 -10.98
C GLN A 110 19.18 4.80 -11.66
N THR A 111 19.64 5.87 -11.00
CA THR A 111 20.75 6.69 -11.51
C THR A 111 22.04 5.85 -11.66
N LEU A 112 22.37 5.04 -10.65
CA LEU A 112 23.51 4.13 -10.72
C LEU A 112 23.37 3.09 -11.82
N SER A 113 22.18 2.54 -12.03
CA SER A 113 21.91 1.57 -13.10
C SER A 113 22.15 2.18 -14.47
N GLN A 114 21.80 3.46 -14.67
CA GLN A 114 22.06 4.16 -15.92
C GLN A 114 23.57 4.34 -16.14
N ILE A 115 24.30 4.80 -15.11
CA ILE A 115 25.76 4.94 -15.17
C ILE A 115 26.43 3.59 -15.45
N GLN A 116 25.94 2.51 -14.86
CA GLN A 116 26.46 1.16 -15.07
C GLN A 116 26.32 0.72 -16.53
N LEU A 117 25.19 1.02 -17.18
CA LEU A 117 24.97 0.73 -18.60
C LEU A 117 25.96 1.50 -19.47
N ASP A 118 26.11 2.81 -19.24
CA ASP A 118 27.05 3.64 -19.99
C ASP A 118 28.51 3.17 -19.82
N GLN A 119 28.88 2.78 -18.59
CA GLN A 119 30.20 2.22 -18.30
C GLN A 119 30.41 0.89 -19.01
N GLN A 120 29.41 0.02 -19.05
CA GLN A 120 29.48 -1.28 -19.73
C GLN A 120 29.70 -1.10 -21.23
N ASP A 121 28.97 -0.17 -21.86
CA ASP A 121 29.13 0.15 -23.28
C ASP A 121 30.51 0.74 -23.58
N THR A 122 30.98 1.66 -22.73
CA THR A 122 32.31 2.26 -22.86
C THR A 122 33.42 1.21 -22.75
N VAL A 123 33.31 0.30 -21.78
CA VAL A 123 34.28 -0.79 -21.61
C VAL A 123 34.26 -1.74 -22.80
N ALA A 124 33.08 -2.07 -23.33
CA ALA A 124 32.97 -2.91 -24.52
C ALA A 124 33.64 -2.25 -25.74
N HIS A 125 33.42 -0.94 -25.95
CA HIS A 125 34.05 -0.18 -27.01
C HIS A 125 35.59 -0.16 -26.88
N LEU A 126 36.09 0.21 -25.71
CA LEU A 126 37.52 0.30 -25.44
C LEU A 126 38.23 -1.06 -25.62
N ASN A 127 37.58 -2.13 -25.16
CA ASN A 127 38.12 -3.48 -25.32
C ASN A 127 38.22 -3.89 -26.80
N GLU A 128 37.22 -3.53 -27.61
CA GLU A 128 37.24 -3.79 -29.04
C GLU A 128 38.32 -2.97 -29.76
N GLU A 129 38.49 -1.69 -29.42
CA GLU A 129 39.60 -0.87 -29.93
C GLU A 129 40.97 -1.45 -29.55
N SER A 130 41.14 -1.84 -28.29
CA SER A 130 42.38 -2.47 -27.82
C SER A 130 42.67 -3.76 -28.59
N ARG A 131 41.64 -4.58 -28.87
CA ARG A 131 41.78 -5.80 -29.67
C ARG A 131 42.18 -5.50 -31.11
N LYS A 132 41.61 -4.46 -31.73
CA LYS A 132 41.97 -4.03 -33.09
C LYS A 132 43.43 -3.58 -33.18
N ILE A 133 43.89 -2.82 -32.19
CA ILE A 133 45.30 -2.36 -32.12
C ILE A 133 46.23 -3.56 -31.93
N LEU A 134 45.91 -4.47 -31.00
CA LEU A 134 46.70 -5.69 -30.78
C LEU A 134 46.80 -6.55 -32.05
N ASN A 135 45.70 -6.72 -32.77
CA ASN A 135 45.70 -7.45 -34.04
C ASN A 135 46.55 -6.74 -35.10
N SER A 136 46.45 -5.41 -35.20
CA SER A 136 47.26 -4.63 -36.14
C SER A 136 48.76 -4.75 -35.82
N TYR A 137 49.12 -4.67 -34.54
CA TYR A 137 50.48 -4.87 -34.09
C TYR A 137 50.99 -6.29 -34.43
N ASN A 138 50.19 -7.32 -34.13
CA ASN A 138 50.54 -8.71 -34.45
C ASN A 138 50.79 -8.90 -35.96
N ASN A 139 49.91 -8.33 -36.79
CA ASN A 139 50.07 -8.37 -38.25
C ASN A 139 51.36 -7.68 -38.70
N ILE A 140 51.66 -6.49 -38.18
CA ILE A 140 52.89 -5.75 -38.51
C ILE A 140 54.13 -6.55 -38.11
N VAL A 141 54.15 -7.12 -36.90
CA VAL A 141 55.27 -7.94 -36.42
C VAL A 141 55.43 -9.19 -37.27
N SER A 142 54.34 -9.87 -37.64
CA SER A 142 54.40 -11.04 -38.52
C SER A 142 54.98 -10.70 -39.90
N LEU A 143 54.56 -9.58 -40.49
CA LEU A 143 55.07 -9.11 -41.77
C LEU A 143 56.55 -8.72 -41.69
N LEU A 144 56.95 -8.00 -40.64
CA LEU A 144 58.36 -7.65 -40.41
C LEU A 144 59.22 -8.91 -40.26
N SER A 145 58.78 -9.89 -39.47
CA SER A 145 59.50 -11.16 -39.32
C SER A 145 59.67 -11.90 -40.65
N LYS A 146 58.63 -11.96 -41.48
CA LYS A 146 58.73 -12.55 -42.84
C LYS A 146 59.70 -11.78 -43.72
N GLN A 147 59.65 -10.44 -43.67
CA GLN A 147 60.52 -9.58 -44.45
C GLN A 147 61.99 -9.74 -44.06
N PHE A 148 62.28 -9.86 -42.76
CA PHE A 148 63.63 -10.12 -42.27
C PHE A 148 64.17 -11.48 -42.74
N VAL A 149 63.37 -12.54 -42.69
CA VAL A 149 63.79 -13.86 -43.22
C VAL A 149 64.06 -13.77 -44.73
N MET A 150 63.18 -13.09 -45.48
CA MET A 150 63.36 -12.95 -46.92
C MET A 150 64.62 -12.13 -47.26
N TRP A 151 64.90 -11.07 -46.49
CA TRP A 151 66.14 -10.30 -46.63
C TRP A 151 67.38 -11.14 -46.29
N ASP A 152 67.33 -11.93 -45.22
CA ASP A 152 68.43 -12.81 -44.83
C ASP A 152 68.73 -13.85 -45.92
N GLU A 153 67.71 -14.51 -46.47
CA GLU A 153 67.88 -15.43 -47.60
C GLU A 153 68.50 -14.75 -48.83
N THR A 154 68.07 -13.53 -49.16
CA THR A 154 68.66 -12.80 -50.29
C THR A 154 70.10 -12.40 -50.02
N LEU A 155 70.43 -12.00 -48.79
CA LEU A 155 71.78 -11.67 -48.38
C LEU A 155 72.69 -12.90 -48.48
N THR A 156 72.28 -14.04 -47.91
CA THR A 156 73.04 -15.30 -47.98
C THR A 156 73.29 -15.74 -49.43
N LYS A 157 72.31 -15.59 -50.32
CA LYS A 157 72.47 -15.90 -51.75
C LYS A 157 73.54 -15.02 -52.41
N LEU A 158 73.55 -13.72 -52.10
CA LEU A 158 74.55 -12.79 -52.62
C LEU A 158 75.94 -13.08 -52.05
N GLU A 159 76.06 -13.39 -50.76
CA GLU A 159 77.32 -13.77 -50.12
C GLU A 159 77.91 -15.06 -50.73
N MET A 160 77.07 -16.07 -50.99
CA MET A 160 77.49 -17.31 -51.67
C MET A 160 77.95 -17.08 -53.12
N GLN A 161 77.37 -16.10 -53.82
CA GLN A 161 77.80 -15.73 -55.17
C GLN A 161 79.11 -14.94 -55.15
N ALA A 162 79.29 -14.07 -54.14
CA ALA A 162 80.50 -13.29 -53.96
C ALA A 162 81.70 -14.15 -53.53
N SER A 163 81.49 -15.19 -52.69
CA SER A 163 82.55 -16.10 -52.24
C SER A 163 82.97 -17.15 -53.27
N ARG A 164 82.19 -17.33 -54.34
CA ARG A 164 82.51 -18.21 -55.48
C ARG A 164 83.33 -17.54 -56.59
N LYS A 165 83.63 -16.24 -56.45
CA LYS A 165 84.59 -15.51 -57.30
C LYS A 165 85.94 -15.42 -56.60
#